data_AF-A0A7S2J2X3-F1
#
_entry.id   AF-A0A7S2J2X3-F1
#
_cell.length_a   1.000
_cell.length_b   1.000
_cell.length_c   1.000
_cell.angle_alpha   90.00
_cell.angle_beta   90.00
_cell.angle_gamma   90.00
#
_symmetry.space_group_name_H-M   'P 1'
#
loop_
_entity.id
_entity.type
_entity.pdbx_description
1 polymer ?
#
loop_
_entity_poly.entity_id
_entity_poly.type
_entity_poly.pdbx_seq_one_letter_code
_entity_poly.pdbx_strand_id
1 'polypeptide(L)'
;SQLELFLDATGRAGVTNVLIIALDHRLATFLEGKGVAHWLRADSAKGSHKISAQKFKLIGALISVGASVLVSDIDVIYVQDPFKFLHRDSDVEGTTDGWDAATAYGWREVVED
;
A
#
# COMPACT_ATOMS: atom_id res chain seq x y z
N SER A 1 -15.81 -9.00 -2.71
CA SER A 1 -15.35 -7.64 -3.07
C SER A 1 -13.88 -7.68 -3.49
N GLN A 2 -13.31 -6.61 -4.10
CA GLN A 2 -11.86 -6.57 -4.43
C GLN A 2 -10.99 -6.81 -3.18
N LEU A 3 -11.33 -6.17 -2.07
CA LEU A 3 -10.65 -6.37 -0.79
C LEU A 3 -10.70 -7.83 -0.30
N GLU A 4 -11.84 -8.51 -0.41
CA GLU A 4 -11.92 -9.92 0.00
C GLU A 4 -11.09 -10.82 -0.89
N LEU A 5 -11.07 -10.57 -2.20
CA LEU A 5 -10.22 -11.32 -3.12
C LEU A 5 -8.73 -11.12 -2.78
N PHE A 6 -8.33 -9.88 -2.46
CA PHE A 6 -6.98 -9.56 -2.00
C PHE A 6 -6.62 -10.33 -0.72
N LEU A 7 -7.50 -10.30 0.29
CA LEU A 7 -7.28 -10.99 1.56
C LEU A 7 -7.20 -12.51 1.40
N ASP A 8 -8.08 -13.10 0.59
CA ASP A 8 -8.09 -14.54 0.32
C ASP A 8 -6.82 -14.96 -0.44
N ALA A 9 -6.40 -14.18 -1.44
CA ALA A 9 -5.22 -14.49 -2.24
C ALA A 9 -3.93 -14.35 -1.42
N THR A 10 -3.78 -13.26 -0.67
CA THR A 10 -2.61 -13.04 0.21
C THR A 10 -2.49 -14.12 1.29
N GLY A 11 -3.63 -14.51 1.89
CA GLY A 11 -3.66 -15.63 2.83
C GLY A 11 -3.22 -16.96 2.20
N ARG A 12 -3.69 -17.26 0.99
CA ARG A 12 -3.27 -18.47 0.24
C ARG A 12 -1.81 -18.43 -0.19
N ALA A 13 -1.27 -17.25 -0.47
CA ALA A 13 0.15 -17.04 -0.80
C ALA A 13 1.08 -17.18 0.43
N GLY A 14 0.52 -17.31 1.63
CA GLY A 14 1.27 -17.45 2.88
C GLY A 14 1.75 -16.14 3.48
N VAL A 15 1.20 -15.00 3.04
CA VAL A 15 1.53 -13.67 3.59
C VAL A 15 0.74 -13.46 4.87
N THR A 16 1.41 -13.48 6.02
CA THR A 16 0.74 -13.40 7.33
C THR A 16 0.79 -12.02 7.98
N ASN A 17 1.60 -11.11 7.45
CA ASN A 17 1.87 -9.78 7.98
C ASN A 17 1.11 -8.68 7.22
N VAL A 18 -0.18 -8.91 6.93
CA VAL A 18 -1.04 -7.95 6.22
C VAL A 18 -1.69 -6.98 7.20
N LEU A 19 -1.58 -5.68 6.93
CA LEU A 19 -2.26 -4.60 7.66
C LEU A 19 -3.09 -3.78 6.67
N ILE A 20 -4.39 -3.63 6.94
CA ILE A 20 -5.27 -2.76 6.13
C ILE A 20 -5.45 -1.40 6.82
N ILE A 21 -5.16 -0.31 6.11
CA ILE A 21 -5.48 1.04 6.59
C ILE A 21 -6.95 1.33 6.28
N ALA A 22 -7.79 1.39 7.31
CA ALA A 22 -9.22 1.66 7.16
C ALA A 22 -9.48 3.17 7.21
N LEU A 23 -10.06 3.74 6.14
CA LEU A 23 -10.36 5.17 6.06
C LEU A 23 -11.71 5.56 6.65
N ASP A 24 -12.53 4.58 7.03
CA ASP A 24 -13.80 4.78 7.70
C ASP A 24 -14.11 3.66 8.70
N HIS A 25 -15.06 3.93 9.59
CA HIS A 25 -15.48 2.99 10.62
C HIS A 25 -16.17 1.74 10.06
N ARG A 26 -16.86 1.85 8.92
CA ARG A 26 -17.57 0.72 8.31
C ARG A 26 -16.57 -0.35 7.88
N LEU A 27 -15.48 0.05 7.24
CA LEU A 27 -14.39 -0.83 6.84
C LEU A 27 -13.67 -1.41 8.07
N ALA A 28 -13.41 -0.61 9.10
CA ALA A 28 -12.78 -1.10 10.33
C ALA A 28 -13.62 -2.21 11.00
N THR A 29 -14.93 -2.00 11.17
CA THR A 29 -15.83 -3.03 11.73
C THR A 29 -15.89 -4.29 10.87
N PHE A 30 -15.86 -4.15 9.54
CA PHE A 30 -15.80 -5.29 8.63
C PHE A 30 -14.51 -6.11 8.80
N LEU A 31 -13.36 -5.45 8.93
CA LEU A 31 -12.06 -6.11 9.11
C LEU A 31 -11.95 -6.76 10.49
N GLU A 32 -12.46 -6.09 11.53
CA GLU A 32 -12.55 -6.63 12.89
C GLU A 32 -13.37 -7.94 12.92
N GLY A 33 -14.54 -7.95 12.26
CA GLY A 33 -15.37 -9.15 12.14
C GLY A 33 -14.71 -10.32 11.38
N LYS A 34 -13.67 -10.05 10.58
CA LYS A 34 -12.86 -11.05 9.89
C LYS A 34 -11.54 -11.38 10.61
N GLY A 35 -11.23 -10.74 11.73
CA GLY A 35 -9.96 -10.91 12.44
C GLY A 35 -8.74 -10.41 11.66
N VAL A 36 -8.93 -9.48 10.73
CA VAL A 36 -7.85 -8.92 9.91
C VAL A 36 -7.23 -7.73 10.64
N ALA A 37 -5.89 -7.72 10.74
CA ALA A 37 -5.17 -6.60 11.33
C ALA A 37 -5.44 -5.32 10.53
N HIS A 38 -5.82 -4.26 11.22
CA HIS A 38 -6.19 -3.01 10.58
C HIS A 38 -5.85 -1.80 11.43
N TRP A 39 -5.74 -0.65 10.76
CA TRP A 39 -5.47 0.63 11.40
C TRP A 39 -6.49 1.67 10.94
N LEU A 40 -7.41 2.04 11.84
CA LEU A 40 -8.39 3.08 11.54
C LEU A 40 -7.71 4.45 11.49
N ARG A 41 -7.82 5.09 10.33
CA ARG A 41 -7.41 6.45 10.04
C ARG A 41 -8.57 7.15 9.37
N ALA A 42 -9.62 7.35 10.15
CA ALA A 42 -10.84 8.03 9.71
C ALA A 42 -10.46 9.38 9.09
N ASP A 43 -10.68 9.51 7.79
CA ASP A 43 -10.36 10.73 7.08
C ASP A 43 -11.56 11.19 6.26
N SER A 44 -11.82 12.50 6.32
CA SER A 44 -12.90 13.16 5.57
C SER A 44 -12.51 13.47 4.12
N ALA A 45 -11.26 13.20 3.73
CA ALA A 45 -10.73 13.54 2.42
C ALA A 45 -11.46 12.80 1.29
N LYS A 46 -12.19 13.56 0.47
CA LYS A 46 -12.76 13.11 -0.81
C LYS A 46 -11.82 13.46 -1.96
N GLY A 47 -11.46 12.48 -2.79
CA GLY A 47 -10.71 12.64 -4.04
C GLY A 47 -9.34 11.93 -4.07
N SER A 48 -9.03 11.25 -5.18
CA SER A 48 -7.84 10.41 -5.39
C SER A 48 -6.51 11.14 -5.13
N HIS A 49 -6.41 12.43 -5.52
CA HIS A 49 -5.20 13.23 -5.31
C HIS A 49 -4.87 13.52 -3.83
N LYS A 50 -5.86 13.57 -2.94
CA LYS A 50 -5.63 13.79 -1.49
C LYS A 50 -5.21 12.48 -0.80
N ILE A 51 -5.72 11.36 -1.29
CA ILE A 51 -5.41 10.01 -0.81
C ILE A 51 -3.93 9.67 -1.05
N SER A 52 -3.36 10.08 -2.20
CA SER A 52 -1.94 9.81 -2.48
C SER A 52 -0.97 10.62 -1.59
N ALA A 53 -1.32 11.84 -1.17
CA ALA A 53 -0.52 12.59 -0.20
C ALA A 53 -0.62 12.01 1.23
N GLN A 54 -1.77 11.42 1.56
CA GLN A 54 -1.98 10.73 2.84
C GLN A 54 -1.17 9.43 2.91
N LYS A 55 -1.01 8.70 1.80
CA LYS A 55 -0.24 7.46 1.75
C LYS A 55 1.16 7.62 2.36
N PHE A 56 1.89 8.67 1.98
CA PHE A 56 3.25 8.91 2.47
C PHE A 56 3.29 9.27 3.96
N LYS A 57 2.29 9.99 4.47
CA LYS A 57 2.18 10.29 5.91
C LYS A 57 1.94 9.02 6.72
N LEU A 58 1.08 8.14 6.21
CA LEU A 58 0.75 6.87 6.85
C LEU A 58 1.95 5.91 6.85
N ILE A 59 2.64 5.81 5.71
CA ILE A 59 3.88 5.04 5.57
C ILE A 59 4.94 5.57 6.53
N GLY A 60 5.14 6.90 6.58
CA GLY A 60 6.11 7.52 7.47
C GLY A 60 5.86 7.21 8.95
N ALA A 61 4.60 7.11 9.38
CA ALA A 61 4.24 6.73 10.74
C ALA A 61 4.52 5.25 11.06
N LEU A 62 4.47 4.34 10.07
CA LEU A 62 4.86 2.94 10.24
C LEU A 62 6.39 2.81 10.28
N ILE A 63 7.09 3.54 9.41
CA ILE A 63 8.56 3.55 9.38
C ILE A 63 9.13 4.14 10.68
N SER A 64 8.51 5.19 11.24
CA SER A 64 9.01 5.84 12.45
C SER A 64 9.00 4.96 13.70
N VAL A 65 8.19 3.89 13.71
CA VAL A 65 8.19 2.88 14.78
C VAL A 65 9.11 1.68 14.47
N GLY A 66 9.90 1.77 13.41
CA GLY A 66 10.86 0.75 13.00
C GLY A 66 10.28 -0.36 12.11
N ALA A 67 9.09 -0.19 11.54
CA ALA A 67 8.51 -1.18 10.63
C ALA A 67 9.07 -1.05 9.21
N SER A 68 9.48 -2.17 8.62
CA SER A 68 9.68 -2.30 7.17
C SER A 68 8.34 -2.66 6.53
N VAL A 69 7.92 -1.88 5.52
CA VAL A 69 6.58 -2.03 4.92
C VAL A 69 6.66 -2.14 3.40
N LEU A 70 5.84 -3.01 2.84
CA LEU A 70 5.49 -3.05 1.41
C LEU A 70 4.06 -2.52 1.28
N VAL A 71 3.87 -1.51 0.43
CA VAL A 71 2.55 -0.91 0.20
C VAL A 71 1.98 -1.49 -1.08
N SER A 72 0.77 -2.05 -1.00
CA SER A 72 0.05 -2.64 -2.12
C SER A 72 -1.29 -1.96 -2.28
N ASP A 73 -1.69 -1.73 -3.53
CA ASP A 73 -3.09 -1.47 -3.84
C ASP A 73 -3.90 -2.77 -3.70
N ILE A 74 -5.21 -2.63 -3.44
CA ILE A 74 -6.12 -3.75 -3.18
C ILE A 74 -6.58 -4.47 -4.46
N ASP A 75 -6.27 -3.91 -5.64
CA ASP A 75 -6.53 -4.52 -6.95
C ASP A 75 -5.33 -5.29 -7.50
N VAL A 76 -4.21 -5.33 -6.78
CA VAL A 76 -3.07 -6.21 -7.02
C VAL A 76 -3.32 -7.56 -6.34
N ILE A 77 -2.81 -8.65 -6.91
CA ILE A 77 -2.91 -10.00 -6.30
C ILE A 77 -1.52 -10.60 -6.15
N TYR A 78 -1.19 -11.02 -4.93
CA TYR A 78 0.01 -11.82 -4.66
C TYR A 78 -0.32 -13.30 -4.78
N VAL A 79 0.39 -13.99 -5.66
CA VAL A 79 0.29 -15.45 -5.85
C VAL A 79 1.34 -16.22 -5.04
N GLN A 80 2.38 -15.53 -4.58
CA GLN A 80 3.43 -16.01 -3.70
C GLN A 80 3.83 -14.89 -2.74
N ASP A 81 4.41 -15.25 -1.60
CA ASP A 81 4.90 -14.28 -0.62
C ASP A 81 5.99 -13.37 -1.21
N PRO A 82 5.70 -12.07 -1.42
CA PRO A 82 6.62 -11.16 -2.12
C PRO A 82 7.90 -10.91 -1.30
N PHE A 83 7.87 -11.02 0.03
CA PHE A 83 9.03 -10.74 0.87
C PHE A 83 10.18 -11.75 0.67
N LYS A 84 9.90 -12.90 0.06
CA LYS A 84 10.92 -13.89 -0.31
C LYS A 84 11.69 -13.53 -1.58
N PHE A 85 11.20 -12.56 -2.34
CA PHE A 85 11.71 -12.19 -3.67
C PHE A 85 12.12 -10.72 -3.77
N LEU A 86 11.95 -9.92 -2.71
CA LEU A 86 12.52 -8.58 -2.61
C LEU A 86 14.00 -8.72 -2.25
N HIS A 87 14.87 -8.55 -3.23
CA HIS A 87 16.30 -8.81 -3.04
C HIS A 87 17.11 -7.54 -2.84
N ARG A 88 16.76 -6.39 -3.47
CA ARG A 88 17.50 -5.10 -3.36
C ARG A 88 16.68 -3.86 -3.75
N ASP A 89 17.35 -2.71 -3.71
CA ASP A 89 16.99 -1.36 -4.16
C ASP A 89 16.36 -1.33 -5.56
N SER A 90 16.78 -2.21 -6.48
CA SER A 90 16.18 -2.35 -7.81
C SER A 90 14.71 -2.76 -7.79
N ASP A 91 14.28 -3.54 -6.80
CA ASP A 91 12.86 -3.95 -6.67
C ASP A 91 12.01 -2.81 -6.09
N VAL A 92 12.63 -1.87 -5.36
CA VAL A 92 11.99 -0.66 -4.85
C VAL A 92 11.80 0.35 -5.98
N GLU A 93 12.81 0.52 -6.84
CA GLU A 93 12.77 1.39 -8.03
C GLU A 93 11.89 0.84 -9.17
N GLY A 94 11.50 -0.43 -9.13
CA GLY A 94 10.53 -1.00 -10.08
C GLY A 94 9.06 -0.74 -9.73
N THR A 95 8.78 -0.21 -8.53
CA THR A 95 7.40 0.06 -8.06
C THR A 95 6.93 1.50 -8.32
N THR A 96 7.74 2.28 -9.03
CA THR A 96 7.39 3.61 -9.53
C THR A 96 6.78 3.51 -10.92
N ASP A 97 5.82 4.38 -11.24
CA ASP A 97 5.20 4.48 -12.57
C ASP A 97 6.16 4.99 -13.66
N GLY A 98 7.43 5.21 -13.32
CA GLY A 98 8.43 5.71 -14.25
C GLY A 98 9.04 4.61 -15.12
N TRP A 99 8.91 4.77 -16.44
CA TRP A 99 9.53 3.88 -17.43
C TRP A 99 10.87 4.43 -17.95
N ASP A 100 11.29 5.60 -17.48
CA ASP A 100 12.58 6.22 -17.75
C ASP A 100 13.18 6.86 -16.47
N ALA A 101 14.48 7.18 -16.51
CA ALA A 101 15.18 7.74 -15.36
C ALA A 101 14.60 9.08 -14.88
N ALA A 102 13.90 9.84 -15.74
CA ALA A 102 13.28 11.11 -15.37
C ALA A 102 11.98 10.91 -14.59
N THR A 103 11.18 9.92 -14.98
CA THR A 103 9.87 9.62 -14.39
C THR A 103 9.96 8.70 -13.17
N ALA A 104 11.03 7.89 -13.06
CA ALA A 104 11.23 6.94 -11.96
C ALA A 104 11.25 7.59 -10.56
N TYR A 105 11.75 8.83 -10.44
CA TYR A 105 11.84 9.52 -9.15
C TYR A 105 10.62 10.41 -8.81
N GLY A 106 9.56 10.39 -9.62
CA GLY A 106 8.34 11.18 -9.36
C GLY A 106 8.53 12.70 -9.56
N TRP A 107 9.43 13.11 -10.47
CA TRP A 107 9.69 14.51 -10.78
C TRP A 107 8.42 15.23 -11.28
N ARG A 108 8.13 16.38 -10.66
CA ARG A 108 7.09 17.34 -11.06
C ARG A 108 7.72 18.68 -11.47
N GLU A 109 8.75 18.67 -12.30
CA GLU A 109 9.13 19.91 -12.98
C GLU A 109 8.42 19.98 -14.32
N VAL A 110 7.70 21.09 -14.52
CA VAL A 110 7.20 21.49 -15.83
C VAL A 110 8.45 21.76 -16.66
N VAL A 111 8.66 20.98 -17.72
CA VAL A 111 9.67 21.32 -18.73
C VAL A 111 9.21 22.62 -19.37
N GLU A 112 9.83 23.73 -19.00
CA GLU A 112 9.73 24.98 -19.73
C GLU A 112 10.68 24.87 -20.94
N ASP A 113 10.09 24.81 -22.15
CA ASP A 113 10.78 25.13 -23.41
C ASP A 113 10.81 26.65 -23.62
#